data_AF-A0A836P2U3-F1
#
_entry.id   AF-A0A836P2U3-F1
#
_cell.length_a   1.000
_cell.length_b   1.000
_cell.length_c   1.000
_cell.angle_alpha   90.00
_cell.angle_beta   90.00
_cell.angle_gamma   90.00
#
_symmetry.space_group_name_H-M   'P 1'
#
loop_
_entity.id
_entity.type
_entity.pdbx_description
1 polymer ?
#
loop_
_entity_poly.entity_id
_entity_poly.type
_entity_poly.pdbx_seq_one_letter_code
_entity_poly.pdbx_strand_id
1 'polypeptide(L)'
;ALPARYAGRYARAAGHPDTQIRIHPSAASATRPTDSVISAPKGWYDAGDYNKYIVNSGISTYTLLAAYAQYSAFFKSKPLTIPDDAPGVPGILQEAWWNLDWMLAMQDPADGGVYHKLTNKRFDGLVMPDHAKQQRYVVMKTTAATLDFAAVMAVASRVYAPFEQQYPGMSARMLKASRAAWAWAKQHPDVIYHQPGDVLTGGYDDAHLDDEFAWAAAELYIATREDGFYDAMIARNVPATVPSWGNVGGLAWMSLAEHRDRLTPHADRARIEREITGLAQQLADSWQSSSWRLSMADSNFVWGSNGGVLNRAMMLLQGYRLTQKRQFLDAAQSQLDYILGRNPLGLSFV
;
A
#
# COMPACT_ATOMS: atom_id res chain seq x y z
N ALA A 1 8.71 -2.38 -21.57
CA ALA A 1 7.70 -2.12 -22.63
C ALA A 1 6.44 -2.89 -22.28
N LEU A 2 5.29 -2.55 -22.86
CA LEU A 2 4.06 -3.34 -22.74
C LEU A 2 3.76 -4.01 -24.09
N PRO A 3 4.10 -5.30 -24.27
CA PRO A 3 3.94 -5.97 -25.55
C PRO A 3 2.48 -6.17 -25.95
N ALA A 4 2.18 -6.11 -27.25
CA ALA A 4 0.82 -6.25 -27.78
C ALA A 4 0.13 -7.56 -27.40
N ARG A 5 0.89 -8.65 -27.21
CA ARG A 5 0.34 -9.94 -26.76
C ARG A 5 -0.39 -9.88 -25.42
N TYR A 6 -0.03 -8.94 -24.54
CA TYR A 6 -0.68 -8.76 -23.22
C TYR A 6 -1.51 -7.47 -23.16
N ALA A 7 -1.03 -6.39 -23.77
CA ALA A 7 -1.65 -5.07 -23.67
C ALA A 7 -2.67 -4.76 -24.78
N GLY A 8 -2.76 -5.58 -25.82
CA GLY A 8 -3.66 -5.36 -26.96
C GLY A 8 -3.44 -3.98 -27.59
N ARG A 9 -4.54 -3.22 -27.78
CA ARG A 9 -4.49 -1.86 -28.34
C ARG A 9 -3.74 -0.84 -27.48
N TYR A 10 -3.46 -1.17 -26.22
CA TYR A 10 -2.73 -0.30 -25.28
C TYR A 10 -1.24 -0.65 -25.20
N ALA A 11 -0.72 -1.43 -26.15
CA ALA A 11 0.70 -1.71 -26.27
C ALA A 11 1.52 -0.42 -26.41
N ARG A 12 2.69 -0.39 -25.79
CA ARG A 12 3.59 0.76 -25.84
C ARG A 12 5.05 0.38 -25.62
N ALA A 13 5.95 1.27 -26.03
CA ALA A 13 7.38 1.16 -25.75
C ALA A 13 7.68 1.22 -24.24
N ALA A 14 8.92 0.86 -23.88
CA ALA A 14 9.42 1.04 -22.53
C ALA A 14 9.62 2.53 -22.23
N GLY A 15 9.12 3.00 -21.10
CA GLY A 15 9.33 4.35 -20.59
C GLY A 15 9.96 4.28 -19.20
N HIS A 16 10.68 5.33 -18.81
CA HIS A 16 11.34 5.47 -17.51
C HIS A 16 12.05 4.19 -17.03
N PRO A 17 13.22 3.83 -17.59
CA PRO A 17 13.98 2.68 -17.10
C PRO A 17 14.39 2.86 -15.63
N ASP A 18 14.50 4.11 -15.16
CA ASP A 18 14.83 4.47 -13.78
C ASP A 18 16.13 3.82 -13.27
N THR A 19 17.12 3.69 -14.18
CA THR A 19 18.46 3.17 -13.90
C THR A 19 19.50 4.26 -13.63
N GLN A 20 19.14 5.53 -13.85
CA GLN A 20 20.01 6.71 -13.67
C GLN A 20 19.28 7.82 -12.92
N ILE A 21 18.82 7.51 -11.71
CA ILE A 21 18.09 8.45 -10.85
C ILE A 21 19.11 9.23 -10.03
N ARG A 22 18.91 10.54 -9.88
CA ARG A 22 19.78 11.40 -9.07
C ARG A 22 19.25 11.53 -7.64
N ILE A 23 20.16 11.59 -6.68
CA ILE A 23 19.84 12.03 -5.32
C ILE A 23 19.59 13.54 -5.34
N HIS A 24 18.36 13.96 -5.04
CA HIS A 24 18.02 15.37 -4.85
C HIS A 24 18.77 15.94 -3.63
N PRO A 25 19.10 17.25 -3.55
CA PRO A 25 19.70 17.84 -2.36
C PRO A 25 18.95 17.53 -1.04
N SER A 26 17.63 17.46 -1.09
CA SER A 26 16.80 17.11 0.08
C SER A 26 16.95 15.64 0.55
N ALA A 27 17.54 14.78 -0.28
CA ALA A 27 17.70 13.34 -0.05
C ALA A 27 19.16 12.95 0.22
N ALA A 28 20.08 13.91 0.25
CA ALA A 28 21.49 13.66 0.40
C ALA A 28 21.81 13.05 1.78
N SER A 29 22.73 12.10 1.80
CA SER A 29 23.29 11.50 3.02
C SER A 29 24.82 11.45 2.92
N ALA A 30 25.50 11.11 4.00
CA ALA A 30 26.96 10.98 4.02
C ALA A 30 27.48 9.96 2.99
N THR A 31 26.73 8.90 2.71
CA THR A 31 27.08 7.84 1.76
C THR A 31 26.53 8.08 0.35
N ARG A 32 25.58 9.01 0.21
CA ARG A 32 24.92 9.37 -1.05
C ARG A 32 24.75 10.88 -1.12
N PRO A 33 25.82 11.65 -1.42
CA PRO A 33 25.72 13.09 -1.59
C PRO A 33 24.79 13.45 -2.77
N THR A 34 24.40 14.72 -2.83
CA THR A 34 23.64 15.31 -3.96
C THR A 34 24.21 14.87 -5.31
N ASP A 35 23.33 14.60 -6.26
CA ASP A 35 23.64 14.14 -7.62
C ASP A 35 24.30 12.75 -7.73
N SER A 36 24.48 12.02 -6.61
CA SER A 36 24.79 10.59 -6.68
C SER A 36 23.75 9.87 -7.53
N VAL A 37 24.19 8.88 -8.30
CA VAL A 37 23.32 8.11 -9.18
C VAL A 37 22.93 6.79 -8.52
N ILE A 38 21.63 6.51 -8.48
CA ILE A 38 21.08 5.23 -8.03
C ILE A 38 20.17 4.63 -9.11
N SER A 39 19.83 3.35 -8.93
CA SER A 39 18.94 2.60 -9.81
C SER A 39 17.76 2.07 -9.00
N ALA A 40 16.54 2.34 -9.47
CA ALA A 40 15.29 1.84 -8.90
C ALA A 40 14.26 1.60 -10.04
N PRO A 41 14.53 0.60 -10.90
CA PRO A 41 13.67 0.26 -12.03
C PRO A 41 12.33 -0.32 -11.56
N LYS A 42 11.45 -0.64 -12.51
CA LYS A 42 10.11 -1.21 -12.26
C LYS A 42 9.21 -0.25 -11.47
N GLY A 43 8.26 -0.79 -10.72
CA GLY A 43 7.21 -0.03 -10.06
C GLY A 43 6.13 0.43 -11.03
N TRP A 44 5.01 0.84 -10.47
CA TRP A 44 3.90 1.39 -11.23
C TRP A 44 4.01 2.91 -11.32
N TYR A 45 3.56 3.46 -12.45
CA TYR A 45 3.17 4.87 -12.47
C TYR A 45 1.94 5.04 -11.57
N ASP A 46 1.97 6.07 -10.75
CA ASP A 46 1.03 6.23 -9.63
C ASP A 46 -0.39 6.59 -10.08
N ALA A 47 -0.51 7.46 -11.08
CA ALA A 47 -1.79 7.95 -11.54
C ALA A 47 -1.72 8.39 -13.01
N GLY A 48 -2.31 9.55 -13.33
CA GLY A 48 -2.22 10.17 -14.65
C GLY A 48 -0.82 10.68 -15.01
N ASP A 49 0.09 10.74 -14.04
CA ASP A 49 1.50 11.10 -14.22
C ASP A 49 2.42 9.88 -14.13
N TYR A 50 3.73 10.08 -14.38
CA TYR A 50 4.72 9.00 -14.45
C TYR A 50 5.63 8.88 -13.22
N ASN A 51 5.32 9.56 -12.12
CA ASN A 51 6.10 9.44 -10.88
C ASN A 51 5.66 8.22 -10.06
N LYS A 52 6.47 7.87 -9.06
CA LYS A 52 6.27 6.69 -8.20
C LYS A 52 6.43 7.11 -6.73
N TYR A 53 5.44 6.83 -5.90
CA TYR A 53 5.33 7.37 -4.54
C TYR A 53 5.21 6.23 -3.53
N ILE A 54 6.09 6.20 -2.52
CA ILE A 54 6.14 5.07 -1.59
C ILE A 54 4.87 4.99 -0.75
N VAL A 55 4.37 6.13 -0.25
CA VAL A 55 3.18 6.20 0.61
C VAL A 55 1.95 5.60 -0.09
N ASN A 56 1.58 6.13 -1.26
CA ASN A 56 0.43 5.63 -2.01
C ASN A 56 0.63 4.19 -2.54
N SER A 57 1.87 3.85 -2.92
CA SER A 57 2.22 2.46 -3.27
C SER A 57 2.10 1.52 -2.08
N GLY A 58 2.24 2.01 -0.85
CA GLY A 58 2.13 1.26 0.39
C GLY A 58 0.78 0.57 0.50
N ILE A 59 -0.29 1.38 0.64
CA ILE A 59 -1.67 0.87 0.70
C ILE A 59 -2.03 0.05 -0.55
N SER A 60 -1.64 0.51 -1.74
CA SER A 60 -1.97 -0.16 -3.01
C SER A 60 -1.38 -1.57 -3.09
N THR A 61 -0.10 -1.71 -2.73
CA THR A 61 0.60 -3.01 -2.74
C THR A 61 0.04 -3.91 -1.64
N TYR A 62 -0.19 -3.36 -0.44
CA TYR A 62 -0.81 -4.10 0.66
C TYR A 62 -2.16 -4.69 0.28
N THR A 63 -3.05 -3.91 -0.35
CA THR A 63 -4.38 -4.39 -0.74
C THR A 63 -4.31 -5.60 -1.67
N LEU A 64 -3.36 -5.66 -2.61
CA LEU A 64 -3.17 -6.84 -3.47
C LEU A 64 -2.67 -8.05 -2.68
N LEU A 65 -1.71 -7.85 -1.78
CA LEU A 65 -1.16 -8.91 -0.92
C LEU A 65 -2.21 -9.47 0.03
N ALA A 66 -3.00 -8.60 0.65
CA ALA A 66 -4.11 -8.95 1.54
C ALA A 66 -5.21 -9.68 0.77
N ALA A 67 -5.59 -9.21 -0.43
CA ALA A 67 -6.56 -9.90 -1.27
C ALA A 67 -6.11 -11.33 -1.62
N TYR A 68 -4.84 -11.52 -1.99
CA TYR A 68 -4.30 -12.86 -2.21
C TYR A 68 -4.32 -13.71 -0.93
N ALA A 69 -3.88 -13.16 0.21
CA ALA A 69 -3.86 -13.90 1.47
C ALA A 69 -5.27 -14.38 1.87
N GLN A 70 -6.27 -13.49 1.75
CA GLN A 70 -7.65 -13.74 2.15
C GLN A 70 -8.44 -14.62 1.16
N TYR A 71 -8.06 -14.62 -0.12
CA TYR A 71 -8.78 -15.30 -1.21
C TYR A 71 -7.83 -16.11 -2.13
N SER A 72 -6.83 -16.77 -1.56
CA SER A 72 -5.75 -17.42 -2.33
C SER A 72 -6.25 -18.44 -3.37
N ALA A 73 -7.28 -19.23 -3.05
CA ALA A 73 -7.86 -20.20 -3.97
C ALA A 73 -8.45 -19.53 -5.23
N PHE A 74 -9.12 -18.39 -5.06
CA PHE A 74 -9.67 -17.61 -6.18
C PHE A 74 -8.54 -17.15 -7.10
N PHE A 75 -7.51 -16.52 -6.56
CA PHE A 75 -6.41 -15.98 -7.37
C PHE A 75 -5.54 -17.07 -8.01
N LYS A 76 -5.36 -18.22 -7.35
CA LYS A 76 -4.70 -19.40 -7.95
C LYS A 76 -5.46 -19.99 -9.14
N SER A 77 -6.78 -19.84 -9.17
CA SER A 77 -7.62 -20.34 -10.27
C SER A 77 -7.65 -19.42 -11.49
N LYS A 78 -7.15 -18.18 -11.39
CA LYS A 78 -7.20 -17.21 -12.49
C LYS A 78 -6.11 -17.48 -13.51
N PRO A 79 -6.41 -17.35 -14.82
CA PRO A 79 -5.38 -17.43 -15.85
C PRO A 79 -4.42 -16.26 -15.68
N LEU A 80 -3.15 -16.50 -16.03
CA LEU A 80 -2.15 -15.44 -16.09
C LEU A 80 -2.39 -14.58 -17.35
N THR A 81 -2.51 -13.27 -17.16
CA THR A 81 -2.76 -12.29 -18.24
C THR A 81 -1.59 -11.32 -18.46
N ILE A 82 -0.47 -11.57 -17.78
CA ILE A 82 0.78 -10.80 -17.81
C ILE A 82 1.96 -11.71 -18.26
N PRO A 83 3.15 -11.17 -18.57
CA PRO A 83 4.34 -12.00 -18.76
C PRO A 83 4.56 -12.95 -17.58
N ASP A 84 4.84 -14.23 -17.86
CA ASP A 84 5.13 -15.23 -16.83
C ASP A 84 6.63 -15.23 -16.51
N ASP A 85 7.03 -14.32 -15.64
CA ASP A 85 8.42 -14.20 -15.19
C ASP A 85 8.72 -15.15 -14.01
N ALA A 86 7.69 -15.72 -13.38
CA ALA A 86 7.80 -16.64 -12.25
C ALA A 86 6.76 -17.78 -12.29
N PRO A 87 7.00 -18.83 -13.10
CA PRO A 87 6.05 -19.93 -13.28
C PRO A 87 5.59 -20.56 -11.95
N GLY A 88 4.27 -20.74 -11.83
CA GLY A 88 3.63 -21.28 -10.63
C GLY A 88 3.26 -20.23 -9.56
N VAL A 89 3.69 -18.98 -9.73
CA VAL A 89 3.25 -17.87 -8.87
C VAL A 89 1.96 -17.26 -9.42
N PRO A 90 0.90 -17.07 -8.60
CA PRO A 90 -0.35 -16.44 -9.04
C PRO A 90 -0.13 -15.04 -9.61
N GLY A 91 -0.86 -14.68 -10.66
CA GLY A 91 -0.67 -13.43 -11.40
C GLY A 91 -0.74 -12.17 -10.54
N ILE A 92 -1.62 -12.12 -9.54
CA ILE A 92 -1.70 -10.99 -8.59
C ILE A 92 -0.39 -10.78 -7.82
N LEU A 93 0.33 -11.86 -7.49
CA LEU A 93 1.62 -11.77 -6.83
C LEU A 93 2.73 -11.43 -7.83
N GLN A 94 2.72 -11.99 -9.04
CA GLN A 94 3.67 -11.56 -10.07
C GLN A 94 3.54 -10.05 -10.36
N GLU A 95 2.32 -9.52 -10.38
CA GLU A 95 2.06 -8.08 -10.51
C GLU A 95 2.56 -7.31 -9.28
N ALA A 96 2.20 -7.73 -8.06
CA ALA A 96 2.68 -7.06 -6.83
C ALA A 96 4.21 -7.07 -6.72
N TRP A 97 4.87 -8.12 -7.19
CA TRP A 97 6.33 -8.23 -7.22
C TRP A 97 6.98 -7.12 -8.05
N TRP A 98 6.34 -6.70 -9.16
CA TRP A 98 6.82 -5.59 -9.98
C TRP A 98 6.99 -4.29 -9.18
N ASN A 99 6.10 -4.05 -8.23
CA ASN A 99 6.18 -2.87 -7.36
C ASN A 99 7.05 -3.09 -6.12
N LEU A 100 7.00 -4.28 -5.50
CA LEU A 100 7.84 -4.62 -4.34
C LEU A 100 9.34 -4.50 -4.65
N ASP A 101 9.77 -4.91 -5.85
CA ASP A 101 11.18 -4.79 -6.26
C ASP A 101 11.61 -3.32 -6.41
N TRP A 102 10.73 -2.46 -6.92
CA TRP A 102 10.96 -1.02 -6.93
C TRP A 102 11.01 -0.44 -5.50
N MET A 103 10.06 -0.80 -4.64
CA MET A 103 10.03 -0.34 -3.25
C MET A 103 11.32 -0.71 -2.52
N LEU A 104 11.83 -1.95 -2.69
CA LEU A 104 13.11 -2.39 -2.11
C LEU A 104 14.29 -1.52 -2.54
N ALA A 105 14.29 -1.01 -3.77
CA ALA A 105 15.33 -0.13 -4.28
C ALA A 105 15.23 1.32 -3.74
N MET A 106 14.10 1.69 -3.14
CA MET A 106 13.86 3.01 -2.54
C MET A 106 14.39 3.12 -1.10
N GLN A 107 14.78 2.01 -0.48
CA GLN A 107 15.45 2.02 0.82
C GLN A 107 16.94 2.40 0.66
N ASP A 108 17.43 3.31 1.49
CA ASP A 108 18.86 3.58 1.59
C ASP A 108 19.54 2.44 2.39
N PRO A 109 20.47 1.69 1.78
CA PRO A 109 21.10 0.54 2.43
C PRO A 109 22.03 0.92 3.59
N ALA A 110 22.40 2.21 3.73
CA ALA A 110 23.29 2.66 4.79
C ALA A 110 22.58 2.84 6.13
N ASP A 111 21.33 3.34 6.13
CA ASP A 111 20.60 3.70 7.35
C ASP A 111 19.21 3.05 7.48
N GLY A 112 18.67 2.46 6.40
CA GLY A 112 17.36 1.81 6.39
C GLY A 112 16.18 2.74 6.13
N GLY A 113 16.40 4.06 6.04
CA GLY A 113 15.34 5.02 5.72
C GLY A 113 14.94 4.96 4.24
N VAL A 114 13.71 5.34 3.94
CA VAL A 114 13.12 5.17 2.59
C VAL A 114 12.83 6.53 1.98
N TYR A 115 13.28 6.74 0.73
CA TYR A 115 12.99 7.97 -0.01
C TYR A 115 11.48 8.08 -0.29
N HIS A 116 10.91 9.25 -0.08
CA HIS A 116 9.46 9.45 -0.14
C HIS A 116 8.85 9.14 -1.53
N LYS A 117 9.54 9.56 -2.59
CA LYS A 117 9.12 9.33 -3.98
C LYS A 117 10.28 9.38 -4.96
N LEU A 118 10.05 8.77 -6.13
CA LEU A 118 10.87 8.88 -7.32
C LEU A 118 10.10 9.69 -8.36
N THR A 119 10.63 10.86 -8.71
CA THR A 119 9.88 11.90 -9.41
C THR A 119 10.76 12.71 -10.36
N ASN A 120 10.12 13.35 -11.34
CA ASN A 120 10.71 14.53 -11.98
C ASN A 120 10.57 15.75 -11.05
N LYS A 121 11.23 16.86 -11.39
CA LYS A 121 10.99 18.14 -10.70
C LYS A 121 9.60 18.72 -10.99
N ARG A 122 9.02 18.44 -12.14
CA ARG A 122 7.67 18.88 -12.54
C ARG A 122 6.96 17.74 -13.24
N PHE A 123 5.64 17.76 -13.28
CA PHE A 123 4.89 16.81 -14.09
C PHE A 123 5.34 16.88 -15.55
N ASP A 124 5.44 15.71 -16.19
CA ASP A 124 5.55 15.67 -17.63
C ASP A 124 4.28 16.23 -18.28
N GLY A 125 4.41 16.69 -19.52
CA GLY A 125 3.24 17.00 -20.34
C GLY A 125 2.46 15.73 -20.72
N LEU A 126 1.38 15.90 -21.48
CA LEU A 126 0.62 14.80 -22.06
C LEU A 126 1.38 14.15 -23.23
N VAL A 127 2.44 13.41 -22.91
CA VAL A 127 3.30 12.67 -23.84
C VAL A 127 3.40 11.22 -23.42
N MET A 128 3.72 10.31 -24.35
CA MET A 128 3.91 8.90 -24.00
C MET A 128 5.10 8.69 -23.06
N PRO A 129 5.12 7.63 -22.22
CA PRO A 129 6.17 7.42 -21.23
C PRO A 129 7.58 7.28 -21.80
N ASP A 130 7.71 6.85 -23.06
CA ASP A 130 8.98 6.75 -23.77
C ASP A 130 9.46 8.09 -24.34
N HIS A 131 8.63 9.15 -24.31
CA HIS A 131 8.99 10.53 -24.67
C HIS A 131 9.18 11.43 -23.45
N ALA A 132 8.75 11.01 -22.27
CA ALA A 132 9.08 11.65 -21.01
C ALA A 132 10.55 11.39 -20.66
N LYS A 133 11.42 12.38 -20.91
CA LYS A 133 12.89 12.29 -20.78
C LYS A 133 13.48 13.19 -19.71
N GLN A 134 12.65 13.78 -18.85
CA GLN A 134 13.15 14.63 -17.77
C GLN A 134 14.01 13.80 -16.80
N GLN A 135 14.98 14.47 -16.19
CA GLN A 135 15.80 13.84 -15.16
C GLN A 135 14.94 13.41 -13.97
N ARG A 136 15.11 12.16 -13.56
CA ARG A 136 14.45 11.54 -12.41
C ARG A 136 15.26 11.74 -11.15
N TYR A 137 14.57 11.96 -10.04
CA TYR A 137 15.15 12.17 -8.73
C TYR A 137 14.45 11.30 -7.68
N VAL A 138 15.20 10.85 -6.67
CA VAL A 138 14.60 10.55 -5.37
C VAL A 138 14.71 11.79 -4.48
N VAL A 139 13.66 12.06 -3.72
CA VAL A 139 13.60 13.18 -2.75
C VAL A 139 13.72 12.68 -1.32
N MET A 140 13.58 13.57 -0.34
CA MET A 140 13.89 13.30 1.07
C MET A 140 13.29 11.98 1.58
N LYS A 141 13.98 11.38 2.56
CA LYS A 141 13.42 10.27 3.32
C LYS A 141 12.38 10.82 4.29
N THR A 142 11.34 10.05 4.56
CA THR A 142 10.27 10.47 5.48
C THR A 142 9.82 9.31 6.34
N THR A 143 9.31 9.63 7.52
CA THR A 143 8.85 8.63 8.48
C THR A 143 7.67 7.84 7.94
N ALA A 144 6.65 8.48 7.36
CA ALA A 144 5.50 7.80 6.74
C ALA A 144 5.93 6.78 5.68
N ALA A 145 6.67 7.23 4.64
CA ALA A 145 7.17 6.34 3.59
C ALA A 145 8.02 5.16 4.14
N THR A 146 8.81 5.41 5.18
CA THR A 146 9.63 4.36 5.80
C THR A 146 8.79 3.34 6.57
N LEU A 147 7.74 3.79 7.26
CA LEU A 147 6.84 2.92 8.01
C LEU A 147 5.89 2.14 7.08
N ASP A 148 5.34 2.76 6.03
CA ASP A 148 4.54 2.07 5.01
C ASP A 148 5.35 0.99 4.31
N PHE A 149 6.58 1.31 3.94
CA PHE A 149 7.53 0.33 3.42
C PHE A 149 7.77 -0.79 4.44
N ALA A 150 7.97 -0.48 5.72
CA ALA A 150 8.17 -1.50 6.74
C ALA A 150 6.96 -2.44 6.84
N ALA A 151 5.75 -1.89 6.85
CA ALA A 151 4.51 -2.67 6.89
C ALA A 151 4.37 -3.58 5.67
N VAL A 152 4.53 -3.02 4.47
CA VAL A 152 4.43 -3.78 3.21
C VAL A 152 5.48 -4.87 3.12
N MET A 153 6.73 -4.58 3.47
CA MET A 153 7.80 -5.59 3.43
C MET A 153 7.57 -6.73 4.45
N ALA A 154 6.99 -6.44 5.61
CA ALA A 154 6.64 -7.46 6.60
C ALA A 154 5.45 -8.34 6.17
N VAL A 155 4.42 -7.80 5.52
CA VAL A 155 3.36 -8.66 4.94
C VAL A 155 3.87 -9.45 3.73
N ALA A 156 4.67 -8.82 2.87
CA ALA A 156 5.23 -9.45 1.68
C ALA A 156 6.17 -10.60 2.06
N SER A 157 6.98 -10.47 3.11
CA SER A 157 7.83 -11.58 3.57
C SER A 157 7.03 -12.84 3.89
N ARG A 158 5.85 -12.69 4.53
CA ARG A 158 4.96 -13.83 4.85
C ARG A 158 4.28 -14.39 3.59
N VAL A 159 3.77 -13.52 2.73
CA VAL A 159 3.05 -13.91 1.51
C VAL A 159 3.96 -14.62 0.50
N TYR A 160 5.23 -14.22 0.42
CA TYR A 160 6.19 -14.78 -0.54
C TYR A 160 6.99 -15.98 0.00
N ALA A 161 6.96 -16.26 1.30
CA ALA A 161 7.67 -17.41 1.89
C ALA A 161 7.39 -18.77 1.19
N PRO A 162 6.15 -19.07 0.73
CA PRO A 162 5.88 -20.31 0.00
C PRO A 162 6.48 -20.39 -1.42
N PHE A 163 7.06 -19.29 -1.94
CA PHE A 163 7.55 -19.18 -3.32
C PHE A 163 9.08 -19.03 -3.38
N GLU A 164 9.79 -19.60 -2.41
CA GLU A 164 11.26 -19.53 -2.30
C GLU A 164 11.99 -20.08 -3.54
N GLN A 165 11.39 -21.05 -4.24
CA GLN A 165 11.96 -21.58 -5.48
C GLN A 165 11.99 -20.53 -6.61
N GLN A 166 10.95 -19.69 -6.70
CA GLN A 166 10.83 -18.64 -7.71
C GLN A 166 11.48 -17.33 -7.26
N TYR A 167 11.47 -17.05 -5.96
CA TYR A 167 12.01 -15.83 -5.35
C TYR A 167 12.99 -16.14 -4.22
N PRO A 168 14.16 -16.73 -4.53
CA PRO A 168 15.09 -17.21 -3.53
C PRO A 168 15.62 -16.09 -2.63
N GLY A 169 15.56 -16.32 -1.31
CA GLY A 169 15.96 -15.41 -0.26
C GLY A 169 15.07 -14.20 -0.06
N MET A 170 13.99 -14.06 -0.84
CA MET A 170 13.29 -12.78 -0.92
C MET A 170 12.40 -12.54 0.30
N SER A 171 11.78 -13.58 0.85
CA SER A 171 11.06 -13.50 2.11
C SER A 171 11.95 -12.96 3.24
N ALA A 172 13.15 -13.55 3.41
CA ALA A 172 14.10 -13.14 4.43
C ALA A 172 14.64 -11.71 4.19
N ARG A 173 14.91 -11.35 2.92
CA ARG A 173 15.34 -10.00 2.54
C ARG A 173 14.29 -8.94 2.87
N MET A 174 13.02 -9.19 2.56
CA MET A 174 11.92 -8.26 2.85
C MET A 174 11.73 -8.10 4.37
N LEU A 175 11.78 -9.18 5.15
CA LEU A 175 11.69 -9.05 6.61
C LEU A 175 12.86 -8.25 7.21
N LYS A 176 14.08 -8.45 6.69
CA LYS A 176 15.26 -7.67 7.09
C LYS A 176 15.09 -6.18 6.74
N ALA A 177 14.63 -5.90 5.53
CA ALA A 177 14.37 -4.54 5.06
C ALA A 177 13.32 -3.83 5.93
N SER A 178 12.23 -4.54 6.28
CA SER A 178 11.19 -4.05 7.18
C SER A 178 11.74 -3.66 8.55
N ARG A 179 12.56 -4.52 9.18
CA ARG A 179 13.17 -4.22 10.48
C ARG A 179 14.12 -3.03 10.42
N ALA A 180 14.90 -2.89 9.35
CA ALA A 180 15.80 -1.76 9.17
C ALA A 180 15.01 -0.44 9.03
N ALA A 181 13.92 -0.45 8.27
CA ALA A 181 13.02 0.69 8.13
C ALA A 181 12.36 1.07 9.46
N TRP A 182 11.85 0.08 10.21
CA TRP A 182 11.34 0.32 11.56
C TRP A 182 12.39 0.93 12.50
N ALA A 183 13.63 0.42 12.47
CA ALA A 183 14.71 0.94 13.28
C ALA A 183 15.04 2.41 12.92
N TRP A 184 15.06 2.75 11.63
CA TRP A 184 15.24 4.12 11.16
C TRP A 184 14.11 5.03 11.64
N ALA A 185 12.85 4.61 11.48
CA ALA A 185 11.69 5.39 11.87
C ALA A 185 11.63 5.64 13.38
N LYS A 186 12.08 4.69 14.23
CA LYS A 186 12.19 4.94 15.67
C LYS A 186 13.24 6.00 16.04
N GLN A 187 14.29 6.15 15.23
CA GLN A 187 15.32 7.19 15.43
C GLN A 187 14.90 8.54 14.82
N HIS A 188 13.98 8.50 13.85
CA HIS A 188 13.48 9.65 13.10
C HIS A 188 11.94 9.65 13.11
N PRO A 189 11.31 9.83 14.29
CA PRO A 189 9.87 9.57 14.45
C PRO A 189 8.97 10.64 13.82
N ASP A 190 9.52 11.76 13.38
CA ASP A 190 8.79 12.97 12.99
C ASP A 190 9.41 13.67 11.76
N VAL A 191 10.08 12.93 10.87
CA VAL A 191 10.54 13.47 9.58
C VAL A 191 9.38 13.51 8.61
N ILE A 192 8.60 14.58 8.72
CA ILE A 192 7.45 14.90 7.88
C ILE A 192 7.92 15.30 6.48
N TYR A 193 7.16 14.88 5.46
CA TYR A 193 7.44 15.32 4.10
C TYR A 193 7.18 16.82 3.95
N HIS A 194 8.20 17.53 3.51
CA HIS A 194 8.08 18.91 3.07
C HIS A 194 8.53 18.98 1.61
N GLN A 195 7.58 19.29 0.72
CA GLN A 195 7.86 19.41 -0.70
C GLN A 195 9.02 20.41 -0.94
N PRO A 196 10.14 19.98 -1.55
CA PRO A 196 11.19 20.91 -1.94
C PRO A 196 10.65 21.95 -2.93
N GLY A 197 11.08 23.21 -2.80
CA GLY A 197 10.49 24.31 -3.57
C GLY A 197 10.64 24.20 -5.10
N ASP A 198 11.57 23.38 -5.58
CA ASP A 198 11.78 23.09 -7.00
C ASP A 198 11.14 21.77 -7.48
N VAL A 199 10.41 21.07 -6.61
CA VAL A 199 9.65 19.85 -6.90
C VAL A 199 8.15 20.15 -6.84
N LEU A 200 7.45 19.99 -7.97
CA LEU A 200 6.05 20.38 -8.16
C LEU A 200 5.16 19.20 -8.60
N THR A 201 5.47 18.00 -8.15
CA THR A 201 4.68 16.78 -8.39
C THR A 201 3.84 16.42 -7.16
N GLY A 202 3.07 15.33 -7.18
CA GLY A 202 2.21 14.92 -6.05
C GLY A 202 2.93 14.95 -4.69
N GLY A 203 2.26 15.47 -3.66
CA GLY A 203 2.83 15.61 -2.32
C GLY A 203 2.84 14.29 -1.56
N TYR A 204 1.65 13.70 -1.35
CA TYR A 204 1.42 12.59 -0.41
C TYR A 204 1.94 12.91 0.99
N ASP A 205 1.75 14.15 1.40
CA ASP A 205 2.16 14.70 2.68
C ASP A 205 1.26 14.12 3.79
N ASP A 206 1.88 13.69 4.89
CA ASP A 206 1.17 13.32 6.11
C ASP A 206 1.89 13.89 7.34
N ALA A 207 1.14 14.55 8.20
CA ALA A 207 1.62 15.15 9.45
C ALA A 207 1.28 14.32 10.69
N HIS A 208 0.45 13.28 10.54
CA HIS A 208 0.05 12.37 11.60
C HIS A 208 0.65 11.00 11.29
N LEU A 209 1.48 10.46 12.18
CA LEU A 209 2.28 9.26 11.90
C LEU A 209 1.94 8.07 12.80
N ASP A 210 1.01 8.27 13.74
CA ASP A 210 0.72 7.25 14.75
C ASP A 210 0.11 5.99 14.11
N ASP A 211 -0.63 6.14 13.02
CA ASP A 211 -1.26 5.05 12.31
C ASP A 211 -0.31 4.30 11.37
N GLU A 212 0.66 4.96 10.73
CA GLU A 212 1.77 4.27 10.04
C GLU A 212 2.62 3.49 11.04
N PHE A 213 2.88 4.06 12.22
CA PHE A 213 3.57 3.35 13.29
C PHE A 213 2.77 2.13 13.74
N ALA A 214 1.45 2.29 13.95
CA ALA A 214 0.58 1.19 14.33
C ALA A 214 0.56 0.09 13.27
N TRP A 215 0.47 0.46 11.99
CA TRP A 215 0.45 -0.50 10.89
C TRP A 215 1.76 -1.27 10.73
N ALA A 216 2.90 -0.57 10.68
CA ALA A 216 4.21 -1.20 10.60
C ALA A 216 4.46 -2.14 11.80
N ALA A 217 4.08 -1.71 13.00
CA ALA A 217 4.21 -2.50 14.21
C ALA A 217 3.33 -3.75 14.17
N ALA A 218 2.06 -3.64 13.75
CA ALA A 218 1.17 -4.79 13.60
C ALA A 218 1.74 -5.82 12.62
N GLU A 219 2.25 -5.39 11.46
CA GLU A 219 2.80 -6.29 10.46
C GLU A 219 4.08 -6.98 10.93
N LEU A 220 4.97 -6.25 11.60
CA LEU A 220 6.17 -6.81 12.21
C LEU A 220 5.82 -7.80 13.32
N TYR A 221 4.86 -7.48 14.18
CA TYR A 221 4.36 -8.40 15.20
C TYR A 221 3.86 -9.71 14.57
N ILE A 222 3.06 -9.65 13.52
CA ILE A 222 2.55 -10.85 12.83
C ILE A 222 3.71 -11.66 12.21
N ALA A 223 4.67 -10.97 11.59
CA ALA A 223 5.80 -11.62 10.92
C ALA A 223 6.82 -12.25 11.87
N THR A 224 7.05 -11.64 13.04
CA THR A 224 8.15 -12.02 13.92
C THR A 224 7.69 -12.67 15.21
N ARG A 225 6.43 -12.48 15.59
CA ARG A 225 5.83 -12.91 16.86
C ARG A 225 6.46 -12.28 18.09
N GLU A 226 7.21 -11.17 17.94
CA GLU A 226 7.77 -10.44 19.07
C GLU A 226 6.74 -9.48 19.66
N ASP A 227 6.33 -9.74 20.90
CA ASP A 227 5.27 -9.02 21.60
C ASP A 227 5.53 -7.50 21.71
N GLY A 228 6.79 -7.08 21.76
CA GLY A 228 7.15 -5.65 21.81
C GLY A 228 6.67 -4.84 20.60
N PHE A 229 6.43 -5.46 19.44
CA PHE A 229 5.79 -4.78 18.32
C PHE A 229 4.29 -4.59 18.54
N TYR A 230 3.61 -5.57 19.16
CA TYR A 230 2.21 -5.40 19.54
C TYR A 230 2.06 -4.28 20.58
N ASP A 231 2.94 -4.23 21.58
CA ASP A 231 2.99 -3.14 22.56
C ASP A 231 3.20 -1.78 21.89
N ALA A 232 4.14 -1.70 20.94
CA ALA A 232 4.41 -0.49 20.19
C ALA A 232 3.20 -0.02 19.37
N MET A 233 2.43 -0.93 18.78
CA MET A 233 1.17 -0.60 18.10
C MET A 233 0.15 -0.05 19.11
N ILE A 234 -0.08 -0.77 20.20
CA ILE A 234 -1.12 -0.43 21.18
C ILE A 234 -0.84 0.91 21.86
N ALA A 235 0.43 1.24 22.10
CA ALA A 235 0.87 2.52 22.64
C ALA A 235 0.48 3.73 21.76
N ARG A 236 0.26 3.53 20.46
CA ARG A 236 -0.19 4.61 19.53
C ARG A 236 -1.65 4.99 19.71
N ASN A 237 -2.45 4.14 20.37
CA ASN A 237 -3.86 4.39 20.63
C ASN A 237 -4.70 4.73 19.36
N VAL A 238 -4.40 4.04 18.25
CA VAL A 238 -5.08 4.23 16.97
C VAL A 238 -6.26 3.26 16.84
N PRO A 239 -7.51 3.74 16.64
CA PRO A 239 -8.68 2.88 16.44
C PRO A 239 -8.73 2.32 15.02
N ALA A 240 -9.61 1.34 14.77
CA ALA A 240 -9.92 0.94 13.40
C ALA A 240 -10.68 2.05 12.66
N THR A 241 -10.17 2.45 11.50
CA THR A 241 -10.74 3.46 10.60
C THR A 241 -10.92 2.90 9.19
N VAL A 242 -11.65 3.62 8.33
CA VAL A 242 -11.63 3.33 6.89
C VAL A 242 -10.27 3.79 6.35
N PRO A 243 -9.46 2.89 5.76
CA PRO A 243 -8.12 3.26 5.34
C PRO A 243 -8.11 4.15 4.10
N SER A 244 -7.08 4.99 4.00
CA SER A 244 -6.69 5.79 2.84
C SER A 244 -5.17 5.85 2.75
N TRP A 245 -4.60 6.51 1.74
CA TRP A 245 -3.14 6.61 1.62
C TRP A 245 -2.48 7.38 2.78
N GLY A 246 -3.20 8.31 3.44
CA GLY A 246 -2.73 9.07 4.61
C GLY A 246 -3.58 8.80 5.85
N ASN A 247 -4.16 7.60 5.91
CA ASN A 247 -4.72 7.04 7.15
C ASN A 247 -4.73 5.52 7.03
N VAL A 248 -3.70 4.85 7.54
CA VAL A 248 -3.45 3.42 7.34
C VAL A 248 -3.76 2.57 8.57
N GLY A 249 -4.24 3.18 9.66
CA GLY A 249 -4.52 2.50 10.93
C GLY A 249 -5.52 1.34 10.81
N GLY A 250 -6.51 1.48 9.93
CA GLY A 250 -7.45 0.41 9.60
C GLY A 250 -6.77 -0.86 9.03
N LEU A 251 -5.66 -0.72 8.31
CA LEU A 251 -4.91 -1.85 7.73
C LEU A 251 -4.24 -2.69 8.82
N ALA A 252 -3.77 -2.05 9.90
CA ALA A 252 -3.21 -2.73 11.07
C ALA A 252 -4.21 -3.70 11.69
N TRP A 253 -5.43 -3.21 11.97
CA TRP A 253 -6.51 -4.00 12.56
C TRP A 253 -7.01 -5.08 11.61
N MET A 254 -7.09 -4.79 10.31
CA MET A 254 -7.45 -5.78 9.29
C MET A 254 -6.47 -6.97 9.28
N SER A 255 -5.16 -6.72 9.30
CA SER A 255 -4.15 -7.77 9.35
C SER A 255 -4.18 -8.57 10.65
N LEU A 256 -4.33 -7.90 11.79
CA LEU A 256 -4.47 -8.60 13.08
C LEU A 256 -5.70 -9.49 13.11
N ALA A 257 -6.83 -9.05 12.54
CA ALA A 257 -8.06 -9.82 12.47
C ALA A 257 -7.90 -11.07 11.59
N GLU A 258 -7.26 -10.94 10.42
CA GLU A 258 -6.98 -12.09 9.54
C GLU A 258 -6.09 -13.15 10.21
N HIS A 259 -5.17 -12.72 11.07
CA HIS A 259 -4.23 -13.62 11.76
C HIS A 259 -4.61 -13.94 13.20
N ARG A 260 -5.80 -13.49 13.68
CA ARG A 260 -6.21 -13.43 15.10
C ARG A 260 -5.96 -14.72 15.87
N ASP A 261 -6.30 -15.86 15.27
CA ASP A 261 -6.21 -17.16 15.95
C ASP A 261 -4.77 -17.67 16.08
N ARG A 262 -3.84 -17.14 15.27
CA ARG A 262 -2.42 -17.51 15.23
C ARG A 262 -1.52 -16.52 15.98
N LEU A 263 -2.05 -15.40 16.46
CA LEU A 263 -1.31 -14.42 17.26
C LEU A 263 -0.82 -15.04 18.58
N THR A 264 0.20 -14.44 19.19
CA THR A 264 0.67 -14.84 20.52
C THR A 264 -0.42 -14.59 21.58
N PRO A 265 -0.35 -15.23 22.76
CA PRO A 265 -1.30 -14.97 23.85
C PRO A 265 -1.28 -13.53 24.38
N HIS A 266 -0.24 -12.77 24.07
CA HIS A 266 -0.10 -11.36 24.46
C HIS A 266 -1.10 -10.44 23.76
N ALA A 267 -1.55 -10.81 22.56
CA ALA A 267 -2.52 -10.00 21.82
C ALA A 267 -3.92 -10.07 22.45
N ASP A 268 -4.54 -8.90 22.63
CA ASP A 268 -5.96 -8.80 23.01
C ASP A 268 -6.84 -9.08 21.78
N ARG A 269 -7.09 -10.38 21.56
CA ARG A 269 -7.93 -10.89 20.48
C ARG A 269 -9.36 -10.34 20.55
N ALA A 270 -9.87 -10.07 21.74
CA ALA A 270 -11.21 -9.52 21.92
C ALA A 270 -11.26 -8.05 21.50
N ARG A 271 -10.21 -7.26 21.77
CA ARG A 271 -10.09 -5.90 21.25
C ARG A 271 -10.02 -5.88 19.74
N ILE A 272 -9.17 -6.71 19.12
CA ILE A 272 -9.06 -6.80 17.65
C ILE A 272 -10.43 -7.03 17.01
N GLU A 273 -11.21 -7.95 17.57
CA GLU A 273 -12.57 -8.22 17.11
C GLU A 273 -13.51 -7.02 17.31
N ARG A 274 -13.48 -6.37 18.48
CA ARG A 274 -14.30 -5.19 18.77
C ARG A 274 -14.00 -4.01 17.84
N GLU A 275 -12.75 -3.74 17.53
CA GLU A 275 -12.33 -2.64 16.64
C GLU A 275 -12.91 -2.83 15.23
N ILE A 276 -12.71 -4.02 14.63
CA ILE A 276 -13.23 -4.32 13.29
C ILE A 276 -14.76 -4.37 13.28
N THR A 277 -15.38 -5.04 14.25
CA THR A 277 -16.84 -5.19 14.26
C THR A 277 -17.56 -3.88 14.60
N GLY A 278 -16.95 -3.03 15.43
CA GLY A 278 -17.43 -1.69 15.72
C GLY A 278 -17.44 -0.81 14.47
N LEU A 279 -16.32 -0.74 13.74
CA LEU A 279 -16.25 0.00 12.49
C LEU A 279 -17.24 -0.54 11.44
N ALA A 280 -17.30 -1.87 11.27
CA ALA A 280 -18.24 -2.48 10.32
C ALA A 280 -19.70 -2.17 10.66
N GLN A 281 -20.06 -2.15 11.95
CA GLN A 281 -21.39 -1.75 12.39
C GLN A 281 -21.68 -0.28 12.07
N GLN A 282 -20.76 0.63 12.37
CA GLN A 282 -20.91 2.06 12.01
C GLN A 282 -21.13 2.25 10.50
N LEU A 283 -20.36 1.55 9.67
CA LEU A 283 -20.50 1.61 8.21
C LEU A 283 -21.83 1.02 7.73
N ALA A 284 -22.30 -0.07 8.35
CA ALA A 284 -23.59 -0.67 8.04
C ALA A 284 -24.76 0.23 8.46
N ASP A 285 -24.65 0.93 9.59
CA ASP A 285 -25.67 1.89 10.05
C ASP A 285 -25.74 3.11 9.11
N SER A 286 -24.58 3.60 8.64
CA SER A 286 -24.52 4.64 7.61
C SER A 286 -25.14 4.16 6.28
N TRP A 287 -24.83 2.93 5.86
CA TRP A 287 -25.46 2.30 4.71
C TRP A 287 -26.99 2.18 4.85
N GLN A 288 -27.47 1.84 6.04
CA GLN A 288 -28.89 1.65 6.31
C GLN A 288 -29.67 2.99 6.28
N SER A 289 -29.05 4.07 6.75
CA SER A 289 -29.64 5.42 6.78
C SER A 289 -29.54 6.17 5.44
N SER A 290 -28.64 5.74 4.55
CA SER A 290 -28.47 6.35 3.23
C SER A 290 -29.59 5.97 2.26
N SER A 291 -30.23 6.97 1.63
CA SER A 291 -31.22 6.76 0.57
C SER A 291 -30.65 6.01 -0.64
N TRP A 292 -29.33 6.13 -0.88
CA TRP A 292 -28.62 5.44 -1.95
C TRP A 292 -27.97 4.13 -1.50
N ARG A 293 -28.18 3.73 -0.23
CA ARG A 293 -27.55 2.55 0.37
C ARG A 293 -26.03 2.61 0.25
N LEU A 294 -25.43 3.72 0.68
CA LEU A 294 -23.98 3.94 0.71
C LEU A 294 -23.50 4.20 2.12
N SER A 295 -22.33 3.67 2.48
CA SER A 295 -21.66 3.97 3.75
C SER A 295 -20.90 5.30 3.70
N MET A 296 -21.47 6.30 3.03
CA MET A 296 -20.86 7.60 2.74
C MET A 296 -21.75 8.71 3.28
N ALA A 297 -21.12 9.71 3.91
CA ALA A 297 -21.73 11.01 4.18
C ALA A 297 -21.33 12.03 3.09
N ASP A 298 -22.02 13.17 3.04
CA ASP A 298 -21.74 14.25 2.07
C ASP A 298 -20.28 14.71 2.10
N SER A 299 -19.70 14.80 3.30
CA SER A 299 -18.29 15.16 3.52
C SER A 299 -17.28 14.13 2.98
N ASN A 300 -17.73 12.94 2.58
CA ASN A 300 -16.86 11.91 2.03
C ASN A 300 -16.75 11.96 0.50
N PHE A 301 -17.55 12.78 -0.20
CA PHE A 301 -17.43 12.99 -1.64
C PHE A 301 -16.31 13.99 -1.96
N VAL A 302 -15.07 13.53 -1.80
CA VAL A 302 -13.83 14.29 -2.05
C VAL A 302 -13.04 13.70 -3.24
N TRP A 303 -11.88 14.27 -3.55
CA TRP A 303 -10.98 13.68 -4.55
C TRP A 303 -10.63 12.24 -4.16
N GLY A 304 -10.90 11.28 -5.06
CA GLY A 304 -10.65 9.86 -4.83
C GLY A 304 -11.78 9.14 -4.08
N SER A 305 -12.95 9.76 -3.91
CA SER A 305 -14.08 9.20 -3.16
C SER A 305 -14.50 7.79 -3.59
N ASN A 306 -14.38 7.44 -4.87
CA ASN A 306 -14.66 6.08 -5.36
C ASN A 306 -13.73 5.02 -4.73
N GLY A 307 -12.45 5.35 -4.52
CA GLY A 307 -11.55 4.51 -3.74
C GLY A 307 -12.00 4.42 -2.28
N GLY A 308 -12.42 5.54 -1.69
CA GLY A 308 -13.00 5.58 -0.35
C GLY A 308 -14.27 4.74 -0.18
N VAL A 309 -15.10 4.63 -1.22
CA VAL A 309 -16.28 3.73 -1.26
C VAL A 309 -15.84 2.28 -1.19
N LEU A 310 -14.85 1.87 -1.98
CA LEU A 310 -14.36 0.49 -1.99
C LEU A 310 -13.54 0.14 -0.74
N ASN A 311 -12.83 1.09 -0.13
CA ASN A 311 -12.15 0.87 1.15
C ASN A 311 -13.16 0.63 2.30
N ARG A 312 -14.34 1.23 2.26
CA ARG A 312 -15.44 0.90 3.19
C ARG A 312 -15.96 -0.51 2.96
N ALA A 313 -16.14 -0.89 1.70
CA ALA A 313 -16.51 -2.27 1.36
C ALA A 313 -15.50 -3.28 1.92
N MET A 314 -14.21 -2.99 1.79
CA MET A 314 -13.13 -3.80 2.34
C MET A 314 -13.26 -3.99 3.86
N MET A 315 -13.53 -2.93 4.62
CA MET A 315 -13.70 -3.01 6.08
C MET A 315 -15.00 -3.72 6.48
N LEU A 316 -16.10 -3.51 5.75
CA LEU A 316 -17.36 -4.24 5.94
C LEU A 316 -17.15 -5.76 5.72
N LEU A 317 -16.37 -6.16 4.72
CA LEU A 317 -16.02 -7.56 4.50
C LEU A 317 -15.23 -8.16 5.66
N GLN A 318 -14.35 -7.39 6.33
CA GLN A 318 -13.67 -7.87 7.54
C GLN A 318 -14.65 -8.13 8.68
N GLY A 319 -15.61 -7.21 8.89
CA GLY A 319 -16.70 -7.42 9.85
C GLY A 319 -17.53 -8.67 9.54
N TYR A 320 -17.85 -8.90 8.26
CA TYR A 320 -18.53 -10.12 7.82
C TYR A 320 -17.71 -11.38 8.09
N ARG A 321 -16.40 -11.39 7.77
CA ARG A 321 -15.52 -12.54 8.00
C ARG A 321 -15.51 -12.96 9.47
N LEU A 322 -15.44 -11.99 10.39
CA LEU A 322 -15.42 -12.25 11.83
C LEU A 322 -16.77 -12.71 12.41
N THR A 323 -17.89 -12.18 11.89
CA THR A 323 -19.19 -12.33 12.56
C THR A 323 -20.22 -13.13 11.79
N GLN A 324 -20.02 -13.31 10.48
CA GLN A 324 -21.00 -13.86 9.53
C GLN A 324 -22.34 -13.11 9.49
N LYS A 325 -22.41 -11.87 10.01
CA LYS A 325 -23.62 -11.04 9.94
C LYS A 325 -23.85 -10.57 8.50
N ARG A 326 -24.87 -11.13 7.85
CA ARG A 326 -25.19 -10.88 6.44
C ARG A 326 -25.29 -9.40 6.06
N GLN A 327 -25.78 -8.56 6.97
CA GLN A 327 -25.88 -7.10 6.77
C GLN A 327 -24.54 -6.47 6.32
N PHE A 328 -23.40 -6.95 6.82
CA PHE A 328 -22.09 -6.42 6.47
C PHE A 328 -21.71 -6.77 5.02
N LEU A 329 -22.03 -7.98 4.58
CA LEU A 329 -21.81 -8.41 3.20
C LEU A 329 -22.71 -7.64 2.23
N ASP A 330 -23.98 -7.46 2.56
CA ASP A 330 -24.92 -6.72 1.71
C ASP A 330 -24.51 -5.23 1.61
N ALA A 331 -24.09 -4.62 2.71
CA ALA A 331 -23.55 -3.26 2.71
C ALA A 331 -22.27 -3.13 1.86
N ALA A 332 -21.38 -4.13 1.89
CA ALA A 332 -20.18 -4.16 1.06
C ALA A 332 -20.51 -4.30 -0.43
N GLN A 333 -21.42 -5.21 -0.80
CA GLN A 333 -21.91 -5.36 -2.17
C GLN A 333 -22.54 -4.05 -2.67
N SER A 334 -23.28 -3.37 -1.81
CA SER A 334 -23.92 -2.09 -2.11
C SER A 334 -22.92 -0.99 -2.53
N GLN A 335 -21.72 -1.01 -1.97
CA GLN A 335 -20.65 -0.09 -2.35
C GLN A 335 -20.10 -0.43 -3.75
N LEU A 336 -19.98 -1.70 -4.09
CA LEU A 336 -19.58 -2.15 -5.43
C LEU A 336 -20.64 -1.81 -6.47
N ASP A 337 -21.93 -2.03 -6.17
CA ASP A 337 -23.04 -1.69 -7.06
C ASP A 337 -23.03 -0.20 -7.44
N TYR A 338 -22.68 0.67 -6.49
CA TYR A 338 -22.55 2.10 -6.74
C TYR A 338 -21.46 2.43 -7.76
N ILE A 339 -20.29 1.80 -7.62
CA ILE A 339 -19.17 1.99 -8.56
C ILE A 339 -19.54 1.51 -9.96
N LEU A 340 -20.36 0.49 -10.06
CA LEU A 340 -20.77 -0.14 -11.33
C LEU A 340 -22.07 0.42 -11.93
N GLY A 341 -22.63 1.50 -11.37
CA GLY A 341 -23.72 2.24 -12.01
C GLY A 341 -24.95 2.52 -11.17
N ARG A 342 -25.07 1.95 -9.95
CA ARG A 342 -26.18 2.27 -9.04
C ARG A 342 -25.89 3.56 -8.26
N ASN A 343 -25.75 4.65 -9.00
CA ASN A 343 -25.45 5.99 -8.51
C ASN A 343 -26.33 7.04 -9.23
N PRO A 344 -26.41 8.28 -8.72
CA PRO A 344 -27.25 9.33 -9.31
C PRO A 344 -26.96 9.66 -10.78
N LEU A 345 -25.77 9.31 -11.28
CA LEU A 345 -25.38 9.57 -12.66
C LEU A 345 -25.73 8.40 -13.60
N GLY A 346 -26.03 7.22 -13.05
CA GLY A 346 -26.25 6.01 -13.85
C GLY A 346 -25.02 5.55 -14.63
N LEU A 347 -23.81 5.90 -14.17
CA LEU A 347 -22.54 5.64 -14.86
C LEU A 347 -21.71 4.59 -14.12
N SER A 348 -21.13 3.65 -14.86
CA SER A 348 -19.98 2.88 -14.36
C SER A 348 -18.78 3.83 -14.24
N PHE A 349 -18.06 3.77 -13.12
CA PHE A 349 -16.80 4.50 -12.94
C PHE A 349 -15.55 3.69 -13.34
N VAL A 350 -15.74 2.50 -13.93
CA VAL A 350 -14.71 1.62 -14.48
C VAL A 350 -15.09 1.18 -15.88
#